data_AF-A0A1D6LR67-F1
#
_entry.id   AF-A0A1D6LR67-F1
#
_cell.length_a   1.000
_cell.length_b   1.000
_cell.length_c   1.000
_cell.angle_alpha   90.00
_cell.angle_beta   90.00
_cell.angle_gamma   90.00
#
_symmetry.space_group_name_H-M   'P 1'
#
loop_
_entity.id
_entity.type
_entity.pdbx_description
1 polymer ?
#
loop_
_entity_poly.entity_id
_entity_poly.type
_entity_poly.pdbx_seq_one_letter_code
_entity_poly.pdbx_strand_id
1 'polypeptide(L)'
;MFDYTTGGDDSGTEEEQAAFMKELERFHREKMLEFKPPKFYGEGLNCLKLWRQVTGLGGYDQVTSCKLWRQVGESFKPPKYEFNSLQLI
;
A
#
# COMPACT_ATOMS: atom_id res chain seq x y z
N MET A 1 -20.61 -5.75 9.97
CA MET A 1 -19.49 -6.65 9.65
C MET A 1 -18.97 -6.16 8.32
N PHE A 2 -17.76 -5.62 8.25
CA PHE A 2 -17.21 -5.13 6.97
C PHE A 2 -16.63 -6.34 6.23
N ASP A 3 -17.24 -6.66 5.09
CA ASP A 3 -16.92 -7.83 4.27
C ASP A 3 -15.51 -7.72 3.69
N TYR A 4 -14.57 -8.49 4.25
CA TYR A 4 -13.17 -8.58 3.82
C TYR A 4 -12.99 -9.48 2.56
N THR A 5 -14.01 -9.58 1.71
CA THR A 5 -14.01 -10.42 0.51
C THR A 5 -14.19 -9.56 -0.73
N THR A 6 -13.19 -8.73 -1.03
CA THR A 6 -13.02 -8.24 -2.40
C THR A 6 -11.53 -8.31 -2.74
N GLY A 7 -11.05 -9.53 -2.93
CA GLY A 7 -9.78 -9.81 -3.61
C GLY A 7 -9.86 -9.53 -5.11
N GLY A 8 -10.44 -8.40 -5.50
CA GLY A 8 -10.70 -8.01 -6.87
C GLY A 8 -10.21 -6.59 -7.11
N ASP A 9 -9.04 -6.48 -7.74
CA ASP A 9 -8.56 -5.30 -8.46
C ASP A 9 -8.82 -3.91 -7.84
N ASP A 10 -8.59 -3.77 -6.54
CA ASP A 10 -8.80 -2.51 -5.80
C ASP A 10 -7.67 -1.49 -6.04
N SER A 11 -7.03 -1.60 -7.20
CA SER A 11 -6.00 -0.70 -7.71
C SER A 11 -6.57 0.70 -7.96
N GLY A 12 -7.87 0.80 -8.26
CA GLY A 12 -8.47 2.02 -8.78
C GLY A 12 -7.96 2.37 -10.18
N THR A 13 -8.63 3.30 -10.85
CA THR A 13 -8.19 3.76 -12.19
C THR A 13 -6.94 4.62 -12.11
N GLU A 14 -6.26 4.83 -13.23
CA GLU A 14 -5.09 5.73 -13.29
C GLU A 14 -5.41 7.14 -12.79
N GLU A 15 -6.63 7.63 -13.05
CA GLU A 15 -7.09 8.92 -12.54
C GLU A 15 -7.23 8.94 -11.01
N GLU A 16 -7.81 7.89 -10.41
CA GLU A 16 -7.91 7.78 -8.95
C GLU A 16 -6.53 7.70 -8.29
N GLN A 17 -5.62 6.93 -8.88
CA GLN A 17 -4.24 6.82 -8.40
C GLN A 17 -3.52 8.17 -8.47
N ALA A 18 -3.65 8.90 -9.58
CA ALA A 18 -3.06 10.22 -9.76
C ALA A 18 -3.66 11.26 -8.82
N ALA A 19 -4.99 11.22 -8.61
CA ALA A 19 -5.68 12.10 -7.67
C ALA A 19 -5.20 11.84 -6.22
N PHE A 20 -5.09 10.58 -5.83
CA PHE A 20 -4.60 10.18 -4.52
C PHE A 20 -3.13 10.59 -4.31
N MET A 21 -2.27 10.37 -5.30
CA MET A 21 -0.87 10.82 -5.28
C MET A 21 -0.77 12.34 -5.11
N LYS A 22 -1.61 13.12 -5.82
CA LYS A 22 -1.65 14.58 -5.70
C LYS A 22 -2.09 15.06 -4.31
N GLU A 23 -3.07 14.38 -3.71
CA GLU A 23 -3.47 14.64 -2.32
C GLU A 23 -2.37 14.28 -1.32
N LEU A 24 -1.71 13.14 -1.52
CA LEU A 24 -0.58 12.68 -0.70
C LEU A 24 0.59 13.65 -0.75
N GLU A 25 0.97 14.11 -1.95
CA GLU A 25 2.02 15.11 -2.15
C GLU A 25 1.67 16.43 -1.45
N ARG A 26 0.40 16.87 -1.56
CA ARG A 26 -0.07 18.07 -0.87
C ARG A 26 0.05 17.91 0.64
N PHE A 27 -0.42 16.79 1.19
CA PHE A 27 -0.34 16.50 2.61
C PHE A 27 1.10 16.44 3.11
N HIS A 28 1.99 15.75 2.39
CA HIS A 28 3.40 15.66 2.74
C HIS A 28 4.08 17.03 2.69
N ARG A 29 3.81 17.84 1.66
CA ARG A 29 4.31 19.21 1.55
C ARG A 29 3.83 20.08 2.71
N GLU A 30 2.55 19.99 3.07
CA GLU A 30 1.97 20.73 4.21
C GLU A 30 2.57 20.29 5.54
N LYS A 31 2.90 19.01 5.68
CA LYS A 31 3.53 18.44 6.88
C LYS A 31 5.06 18.53 6.89
N MET A 32 5.68 19.11 5.85
CA MET A 32 7.12 19.07 5.59
C MET A 32 7.74 17.67 5.71
N LEU A 33 6.96 16.65 5.33
CA LEU A 33 7.41 15.27 5.28
C LEU A 33 7.93 14.99 3.87
N GLU A 34 9.07 14.30 3.80
CA GLU A 34 9.62 13.88 2.51
C GLU A 34 8.77 12.73 1.96
N PHE A 35 7.95 13.03 0.94
CA PHE A 35 7.24 11.99 0.21
C PHE A 35 8.19 11.31 -0.76
N LYS A 36 8.68 10.13 -0.39
CA LYS A 36 9.39 9.24 -1.31
C LYS A 36 8.40 8.20 -1.79
N PRO A 37 7.88 8.28 -3.04
CA PRO A 37 7.01 7.25 -3.58
C PRO A 37 7.79 5.93 -3.55
N PRO A 38 7.34 4.94 -2.76
CA PRO A 38 8.06 3.68 -2.67
C PRO A 38 8.01 3.02 -4.04
N LYS A 39 9.12 2.49 -4.52
CA LYS A 39 9.10 1.58 -5.67
C LYS A 39 9.02 0.17 -5.11
N PHE A 40 8.04 -0.59 -5.55
CA PHE A 40 7.93 -2.00 -5.19
C PHE A 40 8.43 -2.82 -6.37
N TYR A 41 9.46 -3.64 -6.13
CA TYR A 41 10.01 -4.57 -7.14
C TYR A 41 10.46 -3.91 -8.45
N GLY A 42 10.87 -2.64 -8.41
CA GLY A 42 11.27 -1.87 -9.59
C GLY A 42 10.09 -1.28 -10.37
N GLU A 43 8.84 -1.62 -10.03
CA GLU A 43 7.63 -1.02 -10.58
C GLU A 43 7.11 0.10 -9.66
N GLY A 44 6.33 1.02 -10.23
CA GLY A 44 5.67 2.07 -9.46
C GLY A 44 4.68 1.45 -8.48
N LEU A 45 4.88 1.69 -7.17
CA LEU A 45 3.92 1.22 -6.18
C LEU A 45 2.63 2.03 -6.30
N ASN A 46 1.52 1.33 -6.48
CA ASN A 46 0.21 1.94 -6.33
C ASN A 46 -0.08 2.24 -4.84
N CYS A 47 0.14 3.50 -4.46
CA CYS A 47 -0.08 4.00 -3.10
C CYS A 47 -1.56 3.94 -2.67
N LEU A 48 -2.49 4.10 -3.62
CA LEU A 48 -3.93 4.01 -3.35
C LEU A 48 -4.31 2.59 -2.94
N LYS A 49 -3.83 1.58 -3.69
CA LYS A 49 -4.02 0.16 -3.36
C LYS A 49 -3.44 -0.19 -1.99
N LEU A 50 -2.25 0.32 -1.67
CA LEU A 50 -1.62 0.09 -0.37
C LEU A 50 -2.48 0.67 0.75
N TRP A 51 -2.93 1.90 0.59
CA TRP A 51 -3.76 2.58 1.58
C TRP A 51 -5.10 1.87 1.78
N ARG A 52 -5.78 1.42 0.70
CA ARG A 52 -7.02 0.64 0.79
C ARG A 52 -6.81 -0.67 1.54
N GLN A 53 -5.74 -1.41 1.23
CA GLN A 53 -5.40 -2.65 1.94
C GLN A 53 -5.14 -2.39 3.43
N VAL A 54 -4.30 -1.41 3.77
CA VAL A 54 -3.97 -1.11 5.17
C VAL A 54 -5.19 -0.63 5.94
N THR A 55 -5.98 0.27 5.37
CA THR A 55 -7.21 0.78 6.01
C THR A 55 -8.26 -0.32 6.15
N GLY A 56 -8.42 -1.17 5.13
CA GLY A 56 -9.30 -2.34 5.18
C GLY A 56 -8.93 -3.31 6.30
N LEU A 57 -7.63 -3.53 6.54
CA LEU A 57 -7.13 -4.41 7.61
C LEU A 57 -7.30 -3.84 9.03
N GLY A 58 -7.85 -2.64 9.18
CA GLY A 58 -7.98 -1.96 10.48
C GLY A 58 -6.96 -0.83 10.71
N GLY A 59 -6.25 -0.41 9.66
CA GLY A 59 -5.32 0.71 9.70
C GLY A 59 -3.88 0.32 10.01
N TYR A 60 -3.00 1.33 10.02
CA TYR A 60 -1.56 1.16 10.18
C TYR A 60 -1.19 0.41 11.47
N ASP A 61 -1.83 0.75 12.59
CA ASP A 61 -1.55 0.15 13.88
C ASP A 61 -1.85 -1.36 13.89
N GLN A 62 -3.03 -1.75 13.37
CA GLN A 62 -3.43 -3.15 13.27
C GLN A 62 -2.51 -3.93 12.33
N VAL A 63 -2.17 -3.38 11.16
CA VAL A 63 -1.28 -4.06 10.19
C VAL A 63 0.12 -4.24 10.76
N THR A 64 0.62 -3.25 11.49
CA THR A 64 1.95 -3.29 12.11
C THR A 64 1.98 -4.24 13.31
N SER A 65 0.99 -4.15 14.20
CA SER A 65 0.86 -5.00 15.38
C SER A 65 0.63 -6.47 15.02
N CYS A 66 -0.16 -6.75 13.99
CA CYS A 66 -0.47 -8.12 13.56
C CYS A 66 0.45 -8.67 12.46
N LYS A 67 1.52 -7.96 12.11
CA LYS A 67 2.48 -8.36 11.06
C LYS A 67 1.81 -8.68 9.71
N LEU A 68 0.75 -7.94 9.38
CA LEU A 68 -0.05 -8.15 8.16
C LEU A 68 0.60 -7.51 6.92
N TRP A 69 1.72 -6.81 7.09
CA TRP A 69 2.51 -6.25 6.00
C TRP A 69 2.88 -7.29 4.94
N ARG A 70 3.10 -8.55 5.34
CA ARG A 70 3.31 -9.67 4.41
C ARG A 70 2.09 -9.88 3.51
N GLN A 71 0.89 -9.98 4.08
CA GLN A 71 -0.35 -10.20 3.34
C GLN A 71 -0.65 -9.02 2.39
N VAL A 72 -0.41 -7.80 2.88
CA VAL A 72 -0.52 -6.58 2.05
C VAL A 72 0.46 -6.67 0.87
N GLY A 73 1.72 -7.00 1.12
CA GLY A 73 2.76 -7.16 0.11
C GLY A 73 2.48 -8.28 -0.91
N GLU A 74 1.98 -9.44 -0.48
CA GLU A 74 1.57 -10.55 -1.37
C GLU A 74 0.51 -10.12 -2.39
N SER A 75 -0.38 -9.19 -2.01
CA SER A 75 -1.40 -8.67 -2.91
C SER A 75 -0.84 -7.87 -4.09
N PHE A 76 0.41 -7.41 -4.01
CA PHE A 76 1.14 -6.76 -5.10
C PHE A 76 1.83 -7.76 -6.04
N LYS A 77 1.61 -9.07 -5.84
CA LYS A 77 2.17 -10.16 -6.66
C LYS A 77 3.69 -10.02 -6.87
N PRO A 78 4.44 -9.94 -5.76
CA PRO A 78 5.88 -9.74 -5.80
C PRO A 78 6.60 -10.88 -6.53
N PRO A 79 7.69 -10.61 -7.29
CA PRO A 79 8.53 -11.66 -7.82
C PRO A 79 9.09 -12.54 -6.69
N LYS A 80 9.04 -13.86 -6.89
CA LYS A 80 9.31 -14.91 -5.87
C LYS A 80 10.66 -14.76 -5.14
N TYR A 81 11.63 -14.05 -5.71
CA TYR A 81 12.98 -13.92 -5.17
C TYR A 81 13.15 -12.79 -4.15
N GLU A 82 12.28 -11.77 -4.19
CA GLU A 82 12.33 -10.63 -3.25
C GLU A 82 11.45 -10.83 -2.00
N PHE A 83 10.63 -11.88 -2.02
CA PHE A 83 9.71 -12.19 -0.95
C PHE A 83 10.40 -12.66 0.34
N ASN A 84 11.62 -13.21 0.21
CA ASN A 84 12.44 -13.65 1.34
C ASN A 84 13.08 -12.48 2.11
N SER A 85 13.25 -11.30 1.48
CA SER A 85 13.83 -10.11 2.11
C SER A 85 12.91 -9.47 3.16
N LEU A 86 11.60 -9.68 3.03
CA LEU A 86 10.57 -9.15 3.94
C LEU A 86 10.37 -10.03 5.19
N GLN A 87 11.06 -11.16 5.33
CA GLN A 87 11.05 -11.97 6.56
C GLN A 87 11.79 -11.31 7.74
N LEU A 88 12.47 -10.19 7.50
CA LEU A 88 13.35 -9.51 8.47
C LEU A 88 12.78 -8.22 9.07
N ILE A 89 11.54 -7.85 8.73
CA ILE A 89 10.75 -6.78 9.39
C ILE A 89 9.66 -7.40 10.26
#